data_AF-A0A7Y5V2X2-F1
#
_entry.id   AF-A0A7Y5V2X2-F1
#
_cell.length_a   1.000
_cell.length_b   1.000
_cell.length_c   1.000
_cell.angle_alpha   90.00
_cell.angle_beta   90.00
_cell.angle_gamma   90.00
#
_symmetry.space_group_name_H-M   'P 1'
#
loop_
_entity.id
_entity.type
_entity.pdbx_description
1 polymer ?
#
loop_
_entity_poly.entity_id
_entity_poly.type
_entity_poly.pdbx_seq_one_letter_code
_entity_poly.pdbx_strand_id
1 'polypeptide(L)'
;MPTPIEPIHVVDTHALIWYLLGDRKLSRRALAVFHAAERGETRLIIPSIVLAEMYYANAKNKWFPDYTAVHKDLLGRRFFKFLPFDNLHDFKRFMKFEPQRWVWMPKEEMSVRRGDERGDEER
;
A
#
# COMPACT_ATOMS: atom_id res chain seq x y z
N MET A 1 3.30 -0.74 39.87
CA MET A 1 3.21 0.51 39.09
C MET A 1 2.55 0.15 37.76
N PRO A 2 1.42 0.77 37.36
CA PRO A 2 0.95 0.63 35.99
C PRO A 2 2.05 1.19 35.07
N THR A 3 2.50 0.40 34.10
CA THR A 3 3.36 0.91 33.02
C THR A 3 2.64 2.07 32.34
N PRO A 4 3.33 3.20 32.08
CA PRO A 4 2.77 4.25 31.22
C PRO A 4 2.26 3.59 29.94
N ILE A 5 1.01 3.87 29.57
CA ILE A 5 0.47 3.40 28.30
C ILE A 5 1.22 4.20 27.23
N GLU A 6 2.28 3.63 26.69
CA GLU A 6 2.96 4.17 25.51
C GLU A 6 1.88 4.40 24.43
N PRO A 7 1.78 5.60 23.83
CA PRO A 7 0.81 5.82 22.77
C PRO A 7 1.07 4.81 21.64
N ILE A 8 0.00 4.20 21.12
CA ILE A 8 0.05 3.20 20.05
C ILE A 8 -0.69 3.77 18.84
N HIS A 9 -0.08 3.69 17.66
CA HIS A 9 -0.69 4.12 16.43
C HIS A 9 -0.80 2.95 15.45
N VAL A 10 -1.97 2.81 14.84
CA VAL A 10 -2.19 1.86 13.74
C VAL A 10 -1.84 2.57 12.44
N VAL A 11 -0.96 1.96 11.65
CA VAL A 11 -0.46 2.53 10.40
C VAL A 11 -1.40 2.16 9.26
N ASP A 12 -1.74 3.14 8.43
CA ASP A 12 -2.45 2.97 7.15
C ASP A 12 -1.47 2.74 5.99
N THR A 13 -1.92 2.07 4.93
CA THR A 13 -1.12 1.77 3.73
C THR A 13 -0.54 3.02 3.08
N HIS A 14 -1.33 4.07 2.87
CA HIS A 14 -0.82 5.28 2.23
C HIS A 14 0.18 6.01 3.13
N ALA A 15 -0.08 6.06 4.44
CA ALA A 15 0.86 6.66 5.38
C ALA A 15 2.22 5.96 5.37
N LEU A 16 2.23 4.61 5.36
CA LEU A 16 3.47 3.83 5.27
C LEU A 16 4.22 4.09 3.96
N ILE A 17 3.51 4.06 2.83
CA ILE A 17 4.10 4.29 1.50
C ILE A 17 4.74 5.68 1.42
N TRP A 18 4.02 6.73 1.82
CA TRP A 18 4.55 8.09 1.74
C TRP A 18 5.72 8.32 2.69
N TYR A 19 5.71 7.69 3.86
CA TYR A 19 6.85 7.70 4.77
C TYR A 19 8.09 7.04 4.13
N LEU A 20 7.93 5.86 3.52
CA LEU A 20 9.04 5.15 2.86
C LEU A 20 9.59 5.90 1.64
N LEU A 21 8.75 6.64 0.92
CA LEU A 21 9.13 7.44 -0.24
C LEU A 21 9.64 8.85 0.13
N GLY A 22 9.52 9.28 1.39
CA GLY A 22 9.77 10.67 1.78
C GLY A 22 8.85 11.68 1.09
N ASP A 23 7.62 11.27 0.73
CA ASP A 23 6.69 12.06 -0.08
C ASP A 23 5.95 13.12 0.79
N ARG A 24 5.74 14.31 0.22
CA ARG A 24 5.03 15.44 0.86
C ARG A 24 3.55 15.17 1.13
N LYS A 25 2.97 14.12 0.54
CA LYS A 25 1.61 13.65 0.84
C LYS A 25 1.47 13.14 2.27
N LEU A 26 2.57 12.78 2.93
CA LEU A 26 2.53 12.46 4.35
C LEU A 26 2.34 13.74 5.17
N SER A 27 1.27 13.78 5.97
CA SER A 27 1.04 14.93 6.86
C SER A 27 2.19 15.10 7.87
N ARG A 28 2.47 16.35 8.26
CA ARG A 28 3.49 16.65 9.29
C ARG A 28 3.25 15.92 10.61
N ARG A 29 1.97 15.74 10.99
CA ARG A 29 1.59 15.02 12.20
C ARG A 29 1.92 13.53 12.09
N ALA A 30 1.60 12.90 10.97
CA ALA A 30 1.94 11.50 10.75
C ALA A 30 3.47 11.30 10.71
N LEU A 31 4.20 12.17 10.01
CA LEU A 31 5.66 12.13 10.00
C LEU A 31 6.27 12.26 11.41
N ALA A 32 5.74 13.16 12.24
CA ALA A 32 6.18 13.30 13.63
C ALA A 32 5.97 12.02 14.45
N VAL A 33 4.88 11.29 14.21
CA VAL A 33 4.61 9.99 14.85
C VAL A 33 5.61 8.93 14.38
N PHE A 34 5.95 8.86 13.08
CA PHE A 34 7.00 7.97 12.60
C PHE A 34 8.35 8.27 13.26
N HIS A 35 8.74 9.54 13.35
CA HIS A 35 9.98 9.92 14.01
C HIS A 35 9.97 9.65 15.52
N ALA A 36 8.83 9.83 16.20
CA ALA A 36 8.69 9.45 17.61
C ALA A 36 8.87 7.94 17.78
N ALA A 37 8.37 7.13 16.85
CA ALA A 37 8.55 5.67 16.87
C ALA A 37 10.02 5.27 16.65
N GLU A 38 10.73 5.94 15.74
CA GLU A 38 12.17 5.77 15.53
C GLU A 38 12.98 6.08 16.80
N ARG A 39 12.55 7.08 17.59
CA ARG A 39 13.15 7.43 18.89
C ARG A 39 12.70 6.53 20.05
N GLY A 40 11.78 5.60 19.82
CA GLY A 40 11.24 4.70 20.85
C GLY A 40 10.22 5.34 21.80
N GLU A 41 9.65 6.48 21.42
CA GLU A 41 8.65 7.21 22.23
C GLU A 41 7.22 6.69 22.02
N THR A 42 7.00 5.92 20.96
CA THR A 42 5.71 5.32 20.59
C THR A 42 5.93 4.04 19.79
N ARG A 43 4.87 3.25 19.62
CA ARG A 43 4.88 2.03 18.79
C ARG A 43 3.93 2.15 17.62
N LEU A 44 4.37 1.60 16.48
CA LEU A 44 3.58 1.53 15.26
C LEU A 44 3.11 0.10 15.04
N ILE A 45 1.79 -0.07 15.01
CA ILE A 45 1.15 -1.34 14.65
C ILE A 45 0.90 -1.33 13.15
N ILE A 46 1.45 -2.32 12.45
CA ILE A 46 1.19 -2.56 11.03
C ILE A 46 0.30 -3.80 10.92
N PRO A 47 -0.99 -3.63 10.59
CA PRO A 47 -1.84 -4.75 10.21
C PRO A 47 -1.25 -5.51 9.01
N SER A 48 -1.31 -6.83 8.98
CA SER A 48 -0.82 -7.60 7.83
C SER A 48 -1.55 -7.27 6.52
N ILE A 49 -2.80 -6.78 6.58
CA ILE A 49 -3.54 -6.27 5.42
C ILE A 49 -2.86 -5.06 4.77
N VAL A 50 -2.19 -4.21 5.56
CA VAL A 50 -1.44 -3.05 5.05
C VAL A 50 -0.25 -3.50 4.21
N LEU A 51 0.42 -4.59 4.60
CA LEU A 51 1.49 -5.17 3.78
C LEU A 51 0.97 -5.72 2.46
N ALA A 52 -0.19 -6.40 2.48
CA ALA A 52 -0.83 -6.91 1.27
C ALA A 52 -1.21 -5.76 0.32
N GLU A 53 -1.90 -4.73 0.83
CA GLU A 53 -2.25 -3.55 0.04
C GLU A 53 -1.01 -2.84 -0.52
N MET A 54 0.06 -2.70 0.28
CA MET A 54 1.32 -2.11 -0.17
C MET A 54 1.95 -2.93 -1.31
N TYR A 55 1.90 -4.26 -1.25
CA TYR A 55 2.38 -5.14 -2.30
C TYR A 55 1.61 -4.91 -3.62
N TYR A 56 0.27 -4.92 -3.57
CA TYR A 56 -0.56 -4.69 -4.76
C TYR A 56 -0.43 -3.26 -5.31
N ALA A 57 -0.37 -2.26 -4.43
CA ALA A 57 -0.11 -0.87 -4.82
C ALA A 57 1.25 -0.74 -5.53
N ASN A 58 2.28 -1.41 -5.04
CA ASN A 58 3.59 -1.41 -5.70
C ASN A 58 3.57 -2.17 -7.03
N ALA A 59 2.85 -3.29 -7.13
CA ALA A 59 2.71 -4.04 -8.38
C ALA A 59 2.15 -3.16 -9.51
N LYS A 60 1.19 -2.29 -9.18
CA LYS A 60 0.56 -1.33 -10.09
C LYS A 60 1.42 -0.09 -10.38
N ASN A 61 1.99 0.53 -9.34
CA ASN A 61 2.63 1.85 -9.46
C ASN A 61 4.16 1.80 -9.62
N LYS A 62 4.79 0.66 -9.32
CA LYS A 62 6.24 0.45 -9.38
C LYS A 62 7.06 1.46 -8.54
N TRP A 63 6.52 1.88 -7.40
CA TRP A 63 7.17 2.86 -6.49
C TRP A 63 8.46 2.34 -5.86
N PHE A 64 8.53 1.04 -5.59
CA PHE A 64 9.69 0.35 -5.03
C PHE A 64 10.23 -0.63 -6.08
N PRO A 65 11.40 -0.35 -6.68
CA PRO A 65 12.03 -1.23 -7.67
C PRO A 65 12.34 -2.62 -7.10
N ASP A 66 12.84 -2.66 -5.86
CA ASP A 66 13.05 -3.89 -5.08
C ASP A 66 12.12 -3.91 -3.87
N TYR A 67 10.89 -4.37 -4.08
CA TYR A 67 9.92 -4.53 -3.00
C TYR A 67 10.37 -5.53 -1.94
N THR A 68 11.13 -6.55 -2.33
CA THR A 68 11.61 -7.59 -1.41
C THR A 68 12.59 -7.00 -0.40
N ALA A 69 13.51 -6.14 -0.84
CA ALA A 69 14.40 -5.40 0.05
C ALA A 69 13.63 -4.48 1.01
N VAL A 70 12.63 -3.75 0.50
CA VAL A 70 11.78 -2.88 1.32
C VAL A 70 11.02 -3.68 2.38
N HIS A 71 10.43 -4.81 2.01
CA HIS A 71 9.71 -5.67 2.94
C HIS A 71 10.63 -6.24 4.02
N LYS A 72 11.86 -6.66 3.64
CA LYS A 72 12.87 -7.14 4.60
C LYS A 72 13.30 -6.04 5.59
N ASP A 73 13.51 -4.82 5.10
CA ASP A 73 13.83 -3.66 5.94
C ASP A 73 12.70 -3.37 6.95
N LEU A 74 11.45 -3.37 6.50
CA LEU A 74 10.29 -3.19 7.37
C LEU A 74 10.25 -4.22 8.52
N LEU A 75 10.48 -5.49 8.22
CA LEU A 75 10.51 -6.56 9.22
C LEU A 75 11.68 -6.43 10.22
N GLY A 76 12.77 -5.77 9.83
CA GLY A 76 13.93 -5.53 10.68
C GLY A 76 13.77 -4.37 11.69
N ARG A 77 12.80 -3.47 11.47
CA ARG A 77 12.61 -2.28 12.30
C ARG A 77 11.89 -2.60 13.60
N ARG A 78 12.57 -2.37 14.73
CA ARG A 78 12.08 -2.72 16.07
C ARG A 78 10.82 -1.98 16.52
N PHE A 79 10.57 -0.80 15.95
CA PHE A 79 9.43 0.06 16.27
C PHE A 79 8.16 -0.30 15.49
N PHE A 80 8.27 -1.15 14.47
CA PHE A 80 7.12 -1.76 13.82
C PHE A 80 6.73 -3.06 14.53
N LYS A 81 5.43 -3.17 14.81
CA LYS A 81 4.80 -4.37 15.35
C LYS A 81 3.76 -4.84 14.36
N PHE A 82 3.99 -6.01 13.78
CA PHE A 82 3.08 -6.60 12.81
C PHE A 82 1.96 -7.32 13.54
N LEU A 83 0.72 -6.95 13.22
CA LEU A 83 -0.46 -7.62 13.73
C LEU A 83 -0.91 -8.65 12.69
N PRO A 84 -0.91 -9.96 13.01
CA PRO A 84 -1.45 -10.98 12.13
C PRO A 84 -2.96 -10.78 11.92
N PHE A 85 -3.47 -11.40 10.87
CA PHE A 85 -4.89 -11.34 10.53
C PHE A 85 -5.57 -12.61 10.99
N ASP A 86 -6.32 -12.52 12.09
CA ASP A 86 -6.76 -13.71 12.84
C ASP A 86 -8.26 -13.97 12.66
N ASN A 87 -9.05 -12.94 12.30
CA ASN A 87 -10.50 -13.02 12.21
C ASN A 87 -10.98 -13.20 10.75
N LEU A 88 -11.33 -14.45 10.39
CA LEU A 88 -11.76 -14.87 9.05
C LEU A 88 -13.00 -14.12 8.50
N HIS A 89 -13.85 -13.54 9.36
CA HIS A 89 -15.06 -12.85 8.95
C HIS A 89 -14.80 -11.55 8.15
N ASP A 90 -13.68 -10.87 8.40
CA ASP A 90 -13.32 -9.65 7.67
C ASP A 90 -12.69 -9.96 6.30
N PHE A 91 -12.05 -11.12 6.14
CA PHE A 91 -11.41 -11.56 4.90
C PHE A 91 -12.40 -11.75 3.77
N LYS A 92 -13.55 -12.38 4.05
CA LYS A 92 -14.61 -12.58 3.05
C LYS A 92 -15.21 -11.26 2.57
N ARG A 93 -15.17 -10.20 3.37
CA ARG A 93 -15.63 -8.86 2.98
C ARG A 93 -14.60 -8.15 2.11
N PHE A 94 -13.31 -8.30 2.41
CA PHE A 94 -12.21 -7.79 1.59
C PHE A 94 -12.18 -8.45 0.20
N MET A 95 -12.24 -9.79 0.14
CA MET A 95 -12.28 -10.54 -1.13
C MET A 95 -13.57 -10.29 -1.94
N LYS A 96 -14.68 -9.95 -1.29
CA LYS A 96 -15.92 -9.56 -1.98
C LYS A 96 -15.92 -8.11 -2.47
N PHE A 97 -14.94 -7.28 -2.09
CA PHE A 97 -14.83 -5.89 -2.54
C PHE A 97 -14.19 -5.75 -3.92
N GLU A 98 -13.68 -6.83 -4.53
CA GLU A 98 -13.34 -6.87 -5.96
C GLU A 98 -13.97 -8.07 -6.70
N PRO A 99 -15.25 -8.02 -7.12
CA PRO A 99 -15.79 -9.01 -8.03
C PRO A 99 -15.92 -8.54 -9.49
N GLN A 100 -15.68 -7.26 -9.84
CA GLN A 100 -16.08 -6.75 -11.17
C GLN A 100 -15.15 -5.67 -11.75
N ARG A 101 -13.84 -5.88 -11.76
CA ARG A 101 -12.97 -5.18 -12.72
C ARG A 101 -11.72 -6.01 -12.93
N TRP A 102 -11.20 -5.98 -14.15
CA TRP A 102 -9.91 -6.54 -14.58
C TRP A 102 -9.93 -8.00 -15.05
N VAL A 103 -10.51 -8.22 -16.24
CA VAL A 103 -9.93 -9.19 -17.19
C VAL A 103 -8.68 -8.53 -17.77
N TRP A 104 -7.53 -9.18 -17.63
CA TRP A 104 -6.26 -8.77 -18.22
C TRP A 104 -6.32 -9.08 -19.73
N MET A 105 -6.38 -8.05 -20.58
CA MET A 105 -6.19 -8.21 -22.05
C MET A 105 -4.73 -7.88 -22.41
N PRO A 106 -4.00 -8.79 -23.08
CA PRO A 106 -2.66 -8.51 -23.60
C PRO A 106 -2.65 -7.29 -24.53
N LYS A 107 -1.54 -6.56 -24.55
CA LYS A 107 -1.37 -5.34 -25.37
C LYS A 107 -1.56 -5.58 -26.88
N GLU A 108 -1.43 -6.82 -27.36
CA GLU A 108 -1.54 -7.14 -28.79
C GLU A 108 -2.96 -6.90 -29.36
N GLU A 109 -4.03 -6.96 -28.56
CA GLU A 109 -5.40 -6.76 -29.04
C GLU A 109 -5.83 -5.28 -29.11
N MET A 110 -5.01 -4.33 -28.65
CA MET A 110 -5.31 -2.89 -28.73
C MET A 110 -4.98 -2.26 -30.10
N SER A 111 -4.35 -2.98 -31.03
CA SER A 111 -3.97 -2.41 -32.33
C SER A 111 -5.06 -2.53 -33.41
N VAL A 112 -6.19 -3.19 -33.13
CA VAL A 112 -7.24 -3.46 -34.13
C VAL A 112 -8.29 -2.34 -34.24
N ARG A 113 -8.27 -1.32 -33.37
CA ARG A 113 -9.24 -0.20 -33.43
C ARG A 113 -8.63 1.16 -33.74
N ARG A 114 -7.53 1.19 -34.50
CA ARG A 114 -6.97 2.45 -35.03
C ARG A 114 -6.77 2.38 -36.55
N GLY A 115 -7.77 1.85 -37.22
CA GLY A 115 -7.85 1.75 -38.68
C GLY A 115 -9.30 1.75 -39.14
N ASP A 116 -10.10 2.73 -38.72
CA ASP A 116 -11.43 2.99 -39.30
C ASP A 116 -11.85 4.47 -39.17
N GLU A 117 -10.88 5.37 -39.40
CA GLU A 117 -11.12 6.80 -39.61
C GLU A 117 -10.19 7.28 -40.73
N ARG A 118 -10.45 6.83 -41.96
CA ARG A 118 -9.99 7.46 -43.20
C ARG A 118 -10.78 6.89 -44.37
N GLY A 119 -11.84 7.59 -44.73
CA GLY A 119 -12.68 7.30 -45.87
C GLY A 119 -13.99 8.02 -45.74
N ASP A 120 -14.01 9.31 -46.10
CA ASP A 120 -15.12 10.00 -46.76
C ASP A 120 -14.77 11.48 -46.91
N GLU A 121 -13.89 11.77 -47.86
CA GLU A 121 -13.72 13.08 -48.47
C GLU A 121 -13.63 12.87 -49.98
N GLU A 122 -14.78 12.57 -50.60
CA GLU A 122 -15.00 12.78 -52.05
C GLU A 122 -16.50 12.72 -52.39
N ARG A 123 -17.15 13.90 -52.41
CA ARG A 123 -18.17 14.27 -53.42
C ARG A 123 -18.55 15.74 -53.35
#